data_AF-A0A8T6FLQ4-F1
#
_entry.id   AF-A0A8T6FLQ4-F1
#
_cell.length_a   1.000
_cell.length_b   1.000
_cell.length_c   1.000
_cell.angle_alpha   90.00
_cell.angle_beta   90.00
_cell.angle_gamma   90.00
#
_symmetry.space_group_name_H-M   'P 1'
#
loop_
_entity.id
_entity.type
_entity.pdbx_description
1 polymer ?
#
loop_
_entity_poly.entity_id
_entity_poly.type
_entity_poly.pdbx_seq_one_letter_code
_entity_poly.pdbx_strand_id
1 'polypeptide(L)'
;MSESGHVGQAPVPPPRDPEAAFGTKTPPGLLPRPTLREDDPPGADRLGLTPEEIEQFRESGFLVKRGMIAPQLFEPFIALWWQQPPAQAAGLKPDDPSTWVAPGQHWPVENRWGLARNWMGQGDWPSPEQERPGATPGERVGRLPYKLTKDISNDVWRWHGIGHDPAFVNATSAHPNVLYMAEALLGGPVKRPRRNRGIYSVFPRDPDGPESKLGPHMDQSMTELIVITYVKDVEPGGGGYTFYPTSPQRLYLTSEQAYNWVATDASKEAMDQIKAEVQPLEFAGKAGDVLFCHGWMVHSAGIHESGCVRMAAVQDFNRIRRRSHMRWTAAGKNGGPRINCTMDGTFTIPDDTDDDPADGNREVTNQWIMDSNEFVLERRAPFADIFHEWNLGQQPVEGNVVSEPPWWEKYGLPLLPTAPVARGGGGMPAVPLSRIAHHEGDGIWRVTSHANDWMER
;
A
#
# COMPACT_ATOMS: atom_id res chain seq x y z
N MET A 1 -17.38 -32.00 25.40
CA MET A 1 -18.24 -31.24 24.47
C MET A 1 -18.26 -29.81 24.98
N SER A 2 -17.38 -28.97 24.46
CA SER A 2 -17.31 -27.55 24.81
C SER A 2 -18.12 -26.78 23.78
N GLU A 3 -19.14 -26.05 24.24
CA GLU A 3 -19.94 -25.13 23.44
C GLU A 3 -19.03 -24.08 22.80
N SER A 4 -18.73 -24.24 21.51
CA SER A 4 -18.23 -23.17 20.67
C SER A 4 -19.38 -22.21 20.40
N GLY A 5 -19.61 -21.29 21.35
CA GLY A 5 -20.54 -20.18 21.14
C GLY A 5 -20.21 -19.50 19.82
N HIS A 6 -21.16 -19.51 18.88
CA HIS A 6 -21.12 -18.64 17.72
C HIS A 6 -21.15 -17.20 18.22
N VAL A 7 -19.97 -16.62 18.41
CA VAL A 7 -19.82 -15.17 18.53
C VAL A 7 -20.41 -14.60 17.26
N GLY A 8 -21.56 -13.91 17.38
CA GLY A 8 -22.26 -13.34 16.24
C GLY A 8 -21.31 -12.45 15.44
N GLN A 9 -21.28 -12.63 14.12
CA GLN A 9 -20.48 -11.77 13.25
C GLN A 9 -20.97 -10.33 13.38
N ALA A 10 -20.03 -9.40 13.50
CA ALA A 10 -20.35 -7.98 13.46
C ALA A 10 -21.07 -7.62 12.12
N PRO A 11 -21.97 -6.63 12.11
CA PRO A 11 -22.70 -6.23 10.91
C PRO A 11 -21.77 -5.78 9.77
N VAL A 12 -22.29 -5.79 8.54
CA VAL A 12 -21.57 -5.32 7.36
C VAL A 12 -21.44 -3.79 7.43
N PRO A 13 -20.22 -3.23 7.44
CA PRO A 13 -20.05 -1.80 7.32
C PRO A 13 -20.37 -1.32 5.90
N PRO A 14 -20.77 -0.05 5.71
CA PRO A 14 -20.92 0.53 4.37
C PRO A 14 -19.63 0.40 3.56
N PRO A 15 -19.73 0.10 2.25
CA PRO A 15 -18.55 -0.08 1.42
C PRO A 15 -17.81 1.27 1.23
N ARG A 16 -16.48 1.22 1.24
CA ARG A 16 -15.60 2.39 1.06
C ARG A 16 -14.66 2.16 -0.12
N ASP A 17 -14.14 3.25 -0.66
CA ASP A 17 -13.12 3.17 -1.72
C ASP A 17 -11.86 2.52 -1.12
N PRO A 18 -11.46 1.32 -1.59
CA PRO A 18 -10.29 0.62 -1.07
C PRO A 18 -8.98 1.35 -1.34
N GLU A 19 -8.99 2.32 -2.25
CA GLU A 19 -7.83 3.13 -2.59
C GLU A 19 -7.75 4.43 -1.79
N ALA A 20 -8.76 4.73 -0.97
CA ALA A 20 -8.78 5.94 -0.17
C ALA A 20 -7.73 5.89 0.94
N ALA A 21 -7.11 7.03 1.19
CA ALA A 21 -6.38 7.26 2.43
C ALA A 21 -7.34 7.84 3.47
N PHE A 22 -7.26 7.37 4.71
CA PHE A 22 -7.97 7.95 5.82
C PHE A 22 -7.15 9.11 6.41
N GLY A 23 -7.78 10.28 6.50
CA GLY A 23 -7.19 11.47 7.11
C GLY A 23 -8.26 12.53 7.33
N THR A 24 -7.88 13.59 8.02
CA THR A 24 -8.73 14.76 8.29
C THR A 24 -8.14 16.02 7.64
N LYS A 25 -8.92 17.10 7.58
CA LYS A 25 -8.46 18.40 7.03
C LYS A 25 -7.53 19.16 7.97
N THR A 26 -7.46 18.76 9.24
CA THR A 26 -6.59 19.39 10.24
C THR A 26 -5.12 19.21 9.84
N PRO A 27 -4.33 20.30 9.80
CA PRO A 27 -2.90 20.21 9.56
C PRO A 27 -2.19 19.63 10.79
N PRO A 28 -1.04 18.95 10.62
CA PRO A 28 -0.23 18.52 11.75
C PRO A 28 0.36 19.72 12.50
N GLY A 29 0.39 19.63 13.84
CA GLY A 29 0.86 20.69 14.72
C GLY A 29 2.37 20.68 14.99
N LEU A 30 3.04 19.58 14.68
CA LEU A 30 4.44 19.34 15.05
C LEU A 30 5.30 19.02 13.82
N LEU A 31 6.53 19.52 13.82
CA LEU A 31 7.55 19.16 12.83
C LEU A 31 8.16 17.79 13.15
N PRO A 32 8.56 17.01 12.13
CA PRO A 32 9.13 15.68 12.35
C PRO A 32 10.52 15.76 12.99
N ARG A 33 10.82 14.79 13.87
CA ARG A 33 12.16 14.56 14.43
C ARG A 33 12.79 13.36 13.73
N PRO A 34 14.03 13.44 13.23
CA PRO A 34 14.68 12.28 12.61
C PRO A 34 14.92 11.16 13.63
N THR A 35 14.80 9.91 13.18
CA THR A 35 15.22 8.72 13.94
C THR A 35 16.73 8.58 13.85
N LEU A 36 17.44 8.95 14.91
CA LEU A 36 18.90 8.84 14.98
C LEU A 36 19.31 7.45 15.44
N ARG A 37 20.50 6.99 15.05
CA ARG A 37 20.99 5.66 15.41
C ARG A 37 21.25 5.52 16.92
N GLU A 38 21.61 6.61 17.58
CA GLU A 38 21.75 6.64 19.05
C GLU A 38 20.43 6.46 19.80
N ASP A 39 19.29 6.68 19.14
CA ASP A 39 17.95 6.50 19.72
C ASP A 39 17.42 5.07 19.51
N ASP A 40 18.12 4.24 18.70
CA ASP A 40 17.68 2.87 18.43
C ASP A 40 17.88 1.98 19.67
N PRO A 41 16.94 1.07 19.98
CA PRO A 41 17.11 0.14 21.10
C PRO A 41 18.29 -0.82 20.85
N PRO A 42 18.89 -1.38 21.92
CA PRO A 42 19.92 -2.41 21.80
C PRO A 42 19.46 -3.57 20.92
N GLY A 43 20.24 -3.89 19.88
CA GLY A 43 19.96 -4.97 18.95
C GLY A 43 19.38 -4.57 17.60
N ALA A 44 19.12 -3.28 17.37
CA ALA A 44 18.64 -2.77 16.07
C ALA A 44 19.55 -3.15 14.88
N ASP A 45 20.84 -3.41 15.12
CA ASP A 45 21.86 -3.77 14.13
C ASP A 45 22.01 -5.27 13.84
N ARG A 46 21.21 -6.13 14.49
CA ARG A 46 21.26 -7.60 14.32
C ARG A 46 19.89 -8.19 14.04
N LEU A 47 19.83 -9.36 13.43
CA LEU A 47 18.58 -10.09 13.23
C LEU A 47 18.01 -10.58 14.58
N GLY A 48 16.68 -10.55 14.72
CA GLY A 48 16.01 -10.90 15.98
C GLY A 48 15.32 -9.72 16.64
N LEU A 49 14.60 -10.04 17.73
CA LEU A 49 13.96 -9.10 18.62
C LEU A 49 14.61 -9.21 20.01
N THR A 50 15.09 -8.10 20.54
CA THR A 50 15.45 -7.98 21.96
C THR A 50 14.23 -7.60 22.81
N PRO A 51 14.29 -7.79 24.14
CA PRO A 51 13.22 -7.32 25.03
C PRO A 51 12.88 -5.83 24.85
N GLU A 52 13.90 -4.98 24.67
CA GLU A 52 13.73 -3.54 24.47
C GLU A 52 13.07 -3.21 23.12
N GLU A 53 13.40 -3.97 22.07
CA GLU A 53 12.73 -3.85 20.76
C GLU A 53 11.26 -4.28 20.82
N ILE A 54 10.95 -5.32 21.60
CA ILE A 54 9.58 -5.80 21.82
C ILE A 54 8.78 -4.75 22.58
N GLU A 55 9.34 -4.20 23.67
CA GLU A 55 8.72 -3.14 24.45
C GLU A 55 8.45 -1.90 23.59
N GLN A 56 9.47 -1.43 22.85
CA GLN A 56 9.30 -0.31 21.91
C GLN A 56 8.18 -0.58 20.91
N PHE A 57 8.13 -1.74 20.26
CA PHE A 57 7.10 -2.03 19.27
C PHE A 57 5.69 -2.06 19.89
N ARG A 58 5.54 -2.62 21.10
CA ARG A 58 4.26 -2.64 21.82
C ARG A 58 3.79 -1.24 22.19
N GLU A 59 4.67 -0.38 22.67
CA GLU A 59 4.31 0.97 23.10
C GLU A 59 4.06 1.91 21.93
N SER A 60 4.89 1.82 20.89
CA SER A 60 4.97 2.83 19.84
C SER A 60 4.42 2.37 18.49
N GLY A 61 4.25 1.06 18.29
CA GLY A 61 3.77 0.46 17.05
C GLY A 61 4.80 0.40 15.92
N PHE A 62 6.08 0.65 16.20
CA PHE A 62 7.15 0.56 15.21
C PHE A 62 8.46 -0.01 15.76
N LEU A 63 9.35 -0.43 14.85
CA LEU A 63 10.71 -0.87 15.13
C LEU A 63 11.61 -0.57 13.94
N VAL A 64 12.85 -0.11 14.20
CA VAL A 64 13.87 0.09 13.17
C VAL A 64 14.94 -0.99 13.27
N LYS A 65 15.28 -1.61 12.13
CA LYS A 65 16.44 -2.49 11.98
C LYS A 65 17.46 -1.88 11.02
N ARG A 66 18.71 -1.79 11.44
CA ARG A 66 19.82 -1.18 10.69
C ARG A 66 20.61 -2.22 9.92
N GLY A 67 21.00 -1.91 8.69
CA GLY A 67 21.87 -2.75 7.86
C GLY A 67 21.35 -4.16 7.61
N MET A 68 20.02 -4.36 7.65
CA MET A 68 19.41 -5.68 7.57
C MET A 68 19.52 -6.30 6.16
N ILE A 69 19.67 -5.45 5.14
CA ILE A 69 19.85 -5.85 3.74
C ILE A 69 21.13 -5.21 3.22
N ALA A 70 21.95 -5.98 2.50
CA ALA A 70 23.18 -5.46 1.91
C ALA A 70 22.86 -4.41 0.82
N PRO A 71 23.39 -3.17 0.89
CA PRO A 71 23.09 -2.11 -0.08
C PRO A 71 23.34 -2.48 -1.54
N GLN A 72 24.33 -3.34 -1.80
CA GLN A 72 24.73 -3.78 -3.14
C GLN A 72 23.60 -4.54 -3.86
N LEU A 73 22.66 -5.13 -3.12
CA LEU A 73 21.48 -5.78 -3.70
C LEU A 73 20.57 -4.78 -4.43
N PHE A 74 20.67 -3.49 -4.12
CA PHE A 74 19.83 -2.46 -4.73
C PHE A 74 20.43 -1.82 -5.99
N GLU A 75 21.74 -1.97 -6.22
CA GLU A 75 22.44 -1.33 -7.35
C GLU A 75 21.80 -1.61 -8.72
N PRO A 76 21.40 -2.87 -9.06
CA PRO A 76 20.78 -3.14 -10.36
C PRO A 76 19.43 -2.43 -10.53
N PHE A 77 18.66 -2.27 -9.44
CA PHE A 77 17.35 -1.63 -9.48
C PHE A 77 17.48 -0.11 -9.55
N ILE A 78 18.47 0.47 -8.87
CA ILE A 78 18.81 1.89 -8.99
C ILE A 78 19.28 2.20 -10.42
N ALA A 79 20.17 1.37 -10.98
CA ALA A 79 20.62 1.53 -12.37
C ALA A 79 19.44 1.48 -13.36
N LEU A 80 18.48 0.59 -13.12
CA LEU A 80 17.27 0.50 -13.94
C LEU A 80 16.31 1.69 -13.71
N TRP A 81 16.23 2.22 -12.49
CA TRP A 81 15.42 3.40 -12.15
C TRP A 81 15.84 4.63 -12.98
N TRP A 82 17.14 4.87 -13.12
CA TRP A 82 17.68 5.97 -13.93
C TRP A 82 17.37 5.84 -15.43
N GLN A 83 17.09 4.62 -15.91
CA GLN A 83 16.73 4.36 -17.30
C GLN A 83 15.23 4.51 -17.57
N GLN A 84 14.41 4.72 -16.54
CA GLN A 84 12.96 4.77 -16.72
C GLN A 84 12.50 6.07 -17.39
N PRO A 85 11.40 6.04 -18.17
CA PRO A 85 10.89 7.21 -18.88
C PRO A 85 10.68 8.46 -18.01
N PRO A 86 10.15 8.40 -16.77
CA PRO A 86 10.00 9.60 -15.95
C PRO A 86 11.32 10.29 -15.60
N ALA A 87 12.41 9.52 -15.42
CA ALA A 87 13.74 10.07 -15.18
C ALA A 87 14.36 10.62 -16.46
N GLN A 88 14.27 9.87 -17.57
CA GLN A 88 14.81 10.30 -18.86
C GLN A 88 14.10 11.55 -19.42
N ALA A 89 12.77 11.58 -19.35
CA ALA A 89 11.96 12.69 -19.86
C ALA A 89 12.18 13.98 -19.06
N ALA A 90 12.50 13.87 -17.77
CA ALA A 90 12.86 15.01 -16.94
C ALA A 90 14.35 15.41 -17.05
N GLY A 91 15.14 14.70 -17.86
CA GLY A 91 16.56 15.01 -18.05
C GLY A 91 17.41 14.77 -16.80
N LEU A 92 16.97 13.88 -15.90
CA LEU A 92 17.69 13.61 -14.66
C LEU A 92 19.01 12.90 -14.96
N LYS A 93 20.09 13.33 -14.29
CA LYS A 93 21.42 12.74 -14.43
C LYS A 93 21.88 12.14 -13.09
N PRO A 94 22.35 10.88 -13.06
CA PRO A 94 22.73 10.22 -11.81
C PRO A 94 23.84 10.91 -11.02
N ASP A 95 24.66 11.73 -11.67
CA ASP A 95 25.85 12.39 -11.15
C ASP A 95 25.71 13.92 -11.02
N ASP A 96 24.53 14.47 -11.30
CA ASP A 96 24.27 15.91 -11.23
C ASP A 96 23.00 16.20 -10.41
N PRO A 97 23.15 16.39 -9.07
CA PRO A 97 22.04 16.67 -8.16
C PRO A 97 21.20 17.90 -8.52
N SER A 98 21.77 18.85 -9.27
CA SER A 98 21.01 20.04 -9.71
C SER A 98 19.87 19.67 -10.64
N THR A 99 19.97 18.54 -11.35
CA THR A 99 18.91 18.02 -12.23
C THR A 99 17.75 17.36 -11.46
N TRP A 100 17.90 17.09 -10.15
CA TRP A 100 16.90 16.35 -9.36
C TRP A 100 15.84 17.25 -8.74
N VAL A 101 16.02 18.56 -8.81
CA VAL A 101 15.13 19.54 -8.18
C VAL A 101 13.85 19.67 -8.99
N ALA A 102 12.71 19.48 -8.32
CA ALA A 102 11.37 19.68 -8.88
C ALA A 102 11.17 19.17 -10.33
N PRO A 103 11.47 17.89 -10.62
CA PRO A 103 11.45 17.36 -11.99
C PRO A 103 10.03 17.28 -12.58
N GLY A 104 9.00 17.45 -11.76
CA GLY A 104 7.60 17.41 -12.15
C GLY A 104 7.22 18.48 -13.18
N GLN A 105 7.99 19.56 -13.31
CA GLN A 105 7.81 20.56 -14.37
C GLN A 105 8.05 20.00 -15.78
N HIS A 106 8.91 18.98 -15.89
CA HIS A 106 9.18 18.27 -17.14
C HIS A 106 8.25 17.08 -17.31
N TRP A 107 7.63 16.66 -16.21
CA TRP A 107 6.53 15.77 -16.33
C TRP A 107 5.38 16.55 -17.03
N PRO A 108 4.65 15.87 -17.90
CA PRO A 108 3.62 15.26 -17.10
C PRO A 108 2.31 15.96 -16.63
N VAL A 109 1.91 17.23 -16.86
CA VAL A 109 0.75 17.98 -16.24
C VAL A 109 -0.50 17.21 -15.76
N GLU A 110 -1.02 16.23 -16.50
CA GLU A 110 -2.13 15.41 -15.99
C GLU A 110 -1.60 14.58 -14.81
N ASN A 111 -2.38 13.95 -13.95
CA ASN A 111 -1.79 13.03 -12.96
C ASN A 111 -1.20 11.81 -13.69
N ARG A 112 -0.09 11.95 -14.41
CA ARG A 112 0.34 11.10 -15.55
C ARG A 112 0.97 9.83 -15.03
N TRP A 113 0.12 8.95 -14.52
CA TRP A 113 -0.23 7.72 -15.25
C TRP A 113 0.56 7.55 -16.55
N GLY A 114 1.61 6.75 -16.46
CA GLY A 114 2.41 6.38 -17.62
C GLY A 114 1.78 5.33 -18.49
N LEU A 115 1.55 5.66 -19.75
CA LEU A 115 1.32 4.67 -20.78
C LEU A 115 2.68 4.21 -21.30
N ALA A 116 3.12 3.02 -20.87
CA ALA A 116 3.95 2.24 -21.76
C ALA A 116 3.04 1.89 -22.95
N ARG A 117 3.19 2.61 -24.08
CA ARG A 117 2.45 2.29 -25.31
C ARG A 117 2.54 0.76 -25.53
N ASN A 118 1.38 0.11 -25.74
CA ASN A 118 1.22 -1.30 -26.18
C ASN A 118 0.96 -2.41 -25.13
N TRP A 119 0.31 -2.18 -23.98
CA TRP A 119 0.10 -3.27 -22.99
C TRP A 119 -1.31 -3.90 -22.95
N MET A 120 -2.18 -3.57 -23.91
CA MET A 120 -3.49 -4.20 -24.12
C MET A 120 -3.49 -5.02 -25.43
N GLY A 121 -2.58 -5.98 -25.57
CA GLY A 121 -2.38 -6.63 -26.88
C GLY A 121 -1.96 -5.60 -27.94
N GLN A 122 -2.21 -5.89 -29.22
CA GLN A 122 -1.85 -4.96 -30.30
C GLN A 122 -2.82 -3.77 -30.31
N GLY A 123 -2.52 -2.71 -29.55
CA GLY A 123 -3.31 -1.48 -29.53
C GLY A 123 -2.81 -0.42 -28.54
N ASP A 124 -3.14 0.83 -28.83
CA ASP A 124 -2.94 1.97 -27.92
C ASP A 124 -3.90 1.88 -26.72
N TRP A 125 -3.49 2.45 -25.58
CA TRP A 125 -4.42 2.64 -24.46
C TRP A 125 -5.51 3.64 -24.85
N PRO A 126 -6.76 3.45 -24.39
CA PRO A 126 -7.76 4.49 -24.52
C PRO A 126 -7.27 5.77 -23.86
N SER A 127 -7.31 6.90 -24.58
CA SER A 127 -7.06 8.20 -23.96
C SER A 127 -8.12 8.45 -22.87
N PRO A 128 -7.87 9.34 -21.89
CA PRO A 128 -8.90 9.71 -20.92
C PRO A 128 -10.23 10.12 -21.58
N GLU A 129 -10.19 10.65 -22.80
CA GLU A 129 -11.32 11.11 -23.60
C GLU A 129 -11.95 10.01 -24.48
N GLN A 130 -11.29 8.85 -24.63
CA GLN A 130 -11.82 7.75 -25.42
C GLN A 130 -13.01 7.10 -24.70
N GLU A 131 -14.10 6.87 -25.44
CA GLU A 131 -15.27 6.17 -24.94
C GLU A 131 -14.90 4.73 -24.55
N ARG A 132 -15.32 4.32 -23.34
CA ARG A 132 -15.12 2.97 -22.82
C ARG A 132 -16.46 2.36 -22.48
N PRO A 133 -16.79 1.19 -23.04
CA PRO A 133 -17.96 0.43 -22.60
C PRO A 133 -17.82 0.12 -21.11
N GLY A 134 -18.68 0.70 -20.27
CA GLY A 134 -18.69 0.43 -18.84
C GLY A 134 -18.09 1.48 -17.92
N ALA A 135 -17.53 2.58 -18.44
CA ALA A 135 -16.96 3.65 -17.62
C ALA A 135 -17.10 5.03 -18.26
N THR A 136 -17.34 6.05 -17.45
CA THR A 136 -17.33 7.45 -17.91
C THR A 136 -15.93 7.86 -18.42
N PRO A 137 -15.81 8.71 -19.45
CA PRO A 137 -14.54 9.30 -19.84
C PRO A 137 -13.82 9.95 -18.65
N GLY A 138 -12.51 9.75 -18.55
CA GLY A 138 -11.67 10.23 -17.45
C GLY A 138 -11.73 9.40 -16.15
N GLU A 139 -12.63 8.42 -16.04
CA GLU A 139 -12.72 7.55 -14.87
C GLU A 139 -11.44 6.69 -14.73
N ARG A 140 -10.92 6.57 -13.51
CA ARG A 140 -9.69 5.81 -13.25
C ARG A 140 -10.01 4.32 -13.24
N VAL A 141 -9.72 3.63 -14.33
CA VAL A 141 -9.86 2.17 -14.38
C VAL A 141 -8.54 1.49 -14.73
N GLY A 142 -8.18 0.45 -13.98
CA GLY A 142 -6.87 -0.19 -14.03
C GLY A 142 -5.78 0.66 -13.37
N ARG A 143 -4.75 -0.01 -12.84
CA ARG A 143 -3.59 0.68 -12.25
C ARG A 143 -2.34 0.46 -13.09
N LEU A 144 -1.61 1.56 -13.26
CA LEU A 144 -0.45 1.66 -14.13
C LEU A 144 0.85 1.31 -13.39
N PRO A 145 1.92 0.95 -14.13
CA PRO A 145 3.23 0.64 -13.55
C PRO A 145 3.85 1.80 -12.78
N TYR A 146 3.38 3.03 -12.96
CA TYR A 146 3.84 4.15 -12.16
C TYR A 146 2.82 5.27 -12.00
N LYS A 147 3.06 6.12 -11.00
CA LYS A 147 2.29 7.32 -10.69
C LYS A 147 3.24 8.51 -10.47
N LEU A 148 2.99 9.61 -11.17
CA LEU A 148 3.68 10.89 -10.98
C LEU A 148 2.70 11.86 -10.33
N THR A 149 3.07 12.44 -9.20
CA THR A 149 2.25 13.45 -8.52
C THR A 149 3.12 14.57 -7.99
N LYS A 150 2.48 15.72 -7.76
CA LYS A 150 2.99 16.75 -6.86
C LYS A 150 2.28 16.60 -5.52
N ASP A 151 2.92 15.93 -4.57
CA ASP A 151 2.36 15.74 -3.24
C ASP A 151 2.64 16.98 -2.40
N ILE A 152 1.63 17.86 -2.34
CA ILE A 152 1.68 19.17 -1.69
C ILE A 152 2.70 20.09 -2.37
N SER A 153 4.00 19.91 -2.12
CA SER A 153 5.09 20.69 -2.68
C SER A 153 6.14 19.86 -3.41
N ASN A 154 6.29 18.58 -3.05
CA ASN A 154 7.34 17.72 -3.60
C ASN A 154 6.81 16.95 -4.79
N ASP A 155 7.64 16.81 -5.81
CA ASP A 155 7.40 15.86 -6.87
C ASP A 155 7.67 14.45 -6.35
N VAL A 156 6.74 13.55 -6.63
CA VAL A 156 6.77 12.17 -6.17
C VAL A 156 6.54 11.25 -7.37
N TRP A 157 7.50 10.35 -7.58
CA TRP A 157 7.34 9.25 -8.52
C TRP A 157 7.22 7.94 -7.78
N ARG A 158 6.11 7.23 -7.98
CA ARG A 158 5.91 5.87 -7.49
C ARG A 158 6.05 4.92 -8.66
N TRP A 159 7.13 4.15 -8.71
CA TRP A 159 7.31 3.10 -9.70
C TRP A 159 6.78 1.79 -9.12
N HIS A 160 5.50 1.53 -9.33
CA HIS A 160 4.81 0.35 -8.81
C HIS A 160 5.15 -0.95 -9.56
N GLY A 161 5.48 -0.85 -10.86
CA GLY A 161 5.77 -1.98 -11.73
C GLY A 161 6.98 -2.80 -11.28
N ILE A 162 8.03 -2.16 -10.75
CA ILE A 162 9.18 -2.86 -10.16
C ILE A 162 8.78 -3.74 -8.96
N GLY A 163 7.67 -3.42 -8.29
CA GLY A 163 7.12 -4.20 -7.20
C GLY A 163 6.61 -5.58 -7.61
N HIS A 164 6.48 -5.88 -8.91
CA HIS A 164 6.20 -7.22 -9.42
C HIS A 164 7.46 -8.00 -9.85
N ASP A 165 8.61 -7.33 -10.00
CA ASP A 165 9.84 -8.02 -10.40
C ASP A 165 10.27 -9.01 -9.31
N PRO A 166 10.33 -10.34 -9.60
CA PRO A 166 10.66 -11.32 -8.59
C PRO A 166 12.02 -11.09 -7.91
N ALA A 167 13.01 -10.51 -8.61
CA ALA A 167 14.29 -10.21 -7.98
C ALA A 167 14.19 -8.99 -7.06
N PHE A 168 13.41 -7.96 -7.42
CA PHE A 168 13.19 -6.82 -6.53
C PHE A 168 12.41 -7.24 -5.28
N VAL A 169 11.39 -8.09 -5.46
CA VAL A 169 10.64 -8.70 -4.35
C VAL A 169 11.58 -9.52 -3.45
N ASN A 170 12.43 -10.38 -4.02
CA ASN A 170 13.41 -11.16 -3.25
C ASN A 170 14.49 -10.31 -2.57
N ALA A 171 14.84 -9.15 -3.14
CA ALA A 171 15.78 -8.21 -2.53
C ALA A 171 15.15 -7.34 -1.43
N THR A 172 13.81 -7.35 -1.29
CA THR A 172 13.06 -6.51 -0.34
C THR A 172 12.09 -7.37 0.49
N SER A 173 10.81 -7.45 0.11
CA SER A 173 9.75 -8.04 0.92
C SER A 173 9.85 -9.55 1.10
N ALA A 174 10.50 -10.25 0.18
CA ALA A 174 10.76 -11.68 0.30
C ALA A 174 12.22 -11.98 0.69
N HIS A 175 12.97 -10.97 1.14
CA HIS A 175 14.32 -11.14 1.68
C HIS A 175 14.26 -11.98 2.97
N PRO A 176 15.17 -12.96 3.19
CA PRO A 176 15.12 -13.84 4.35
C PRO A 176 15.07 -13.10 5.69
N ASN A 177 15.88 -12.06 5.87
CA ASN A 177 15.90 -11.27 7.10
C ASN A 177 14.57 -10.51 7.33
N VAL A 178 13.93 -10.02 6.27
CA VAL A 178 12.65 -9.30 6.39
C VAL A 178 11.53 -10.27 6.75
N LEU A 179 11.49 -11.44 6.10
CA LEU A 179 10.54 -12.51 6.43
C LEU A 179 10.71 -13.02 7.86
N TYR A 180 11.95 -13.19 8.30
CA TYR A 180 12.27 -13.55 9.68
C TYR A 180 11.67 -12.53 10.66
N MET A 181 11.90 -11.24 10.43
CA MET A 181 11.37 -10.20 11.31
C MET A 181 9.84 -10.09 11.23
N ALA A 182 9.25 -10.29 10.05
CA ALA A 182 7.80 -10.34 9.89
C ALA A 182 7.18 -11.48 10.72
N GLU A 183 7.79 -12.67 10.73
CA GLU A 183 7.34 -13.80 11.57
C GLU A 183 7.60 -13.56 13.06
N ALA A 184 8.75 -12.96 13.42
CA ALA A 184 9.05 -12.60 14.80
C ALA A 184 8.02 -11.62 15.39
N LEU A 185 7.52 -10.68 14.58
CA LEU A 185 6.52 -9.69 14.97
C LEU A 185 5.09 -10.27 14.90
N LEU A 186 4.63 -10.67 13.71
CA LEU A 186 3.25 -11.08 13.46
C LEU A 186 2.91 -12.45 14.04
N GLY A 187 3.88 -13.37 14.04
CA GLY A 187 3.64 -14.80 14.20
C GLY A 187 3.32 -15.50 12.87
N GLY A 188 3.59 -16.81 12.84
CA GLY A 188 3.35 -17.66 11.68
C GLY A 188 1.94 -18.26 11.62
N PRO A 189 1.47 -18.68 10.44
CA PRO A 189 2.17 -18.59 9.17
C PRO A 189 2.10 -17.18 8.54
N VAL A 190 3.25 -16.67 8.09
CA VAL A 190 3.35 -15.40 7.34
C VAL A 190 3.14 -15.67 5.86
N LYS A 191 2.35 -14.84 5.18
CA LYS A 191 2.21 -14.88 3.72
C LYS A 191 3.52 -14.44 3.08
N ARG A 192 4.08 -15.26 2.18
CA ARG A 192 5.20 -14.86 1.34
C ARG A 192 4.74 -13.78 0.35
N PRO A 193 5.31 -12.56 0.38
CA PRO A 193 4.94 -11.54 -0.60
C PRO A 193 5.32 -11.99 -2.02
N ARG A 194 4.38 -11.86 -2.95
CA ARG A 194 4.60 -12.05 -4.40
C ARG A 194 4.79 -10.72 -5.12
N ARG A 195 4.51 -9.63 -4.43
CA ARG A 195 4.78 -8.25 -4.85
C ARG A 195 5.02 -7.33 -3.65
N ASN A 196 5.45 -6.12 -3.94
CA ASN A 196 5.37 -4.98 -3.02
C ASN A 196 4.81 -3.76 -3.79
N ARG A 197 4.73 -2.60 -3.12
CA ARG A 197 4.18 -1.39 -3.75
C ARG A 197 5.16 -0.69 -4.71
N GLY A 198 6.39 -1.19 -4.83
CA GLY A 198 7.43 -0.64 -5.71
C GLY A 198 8.30 0.43 -5.04
N ILE A 199 9.01 1.20 -5.85
CA ILE A 199 9.92 2.27 -5.39
C ILE A 199 9.16 3.59 -5.34
N TYR A 200 9.15 4.22 -4.17
CA TYR A 200 8.61 5.55 -3.95
C TYR A 200 9.78 6.52 -3.88
N SER A 201 9.86 7.38 -4.89
CA SER A 201 10.85 8.42 -5.03
C SER A 201 10.25 9.78 -4.65
N VAL A 202 10.85 10.47 -3.69
CA VAL A 202 10.53 11.87 -3.39
C VAL A 202 11.72 12.71 -3.78
N PHE A 203 11.44 13.76 -4.54
CA PHE A 203 12.46 14.64 -5.09
C PHE A 203 12.66 15.88 -4.23
N PRO A 204 13.88 16.45 -4.22
CA PRO A 204 14.14 17.79 -3.70
C PRO A 204 13.11 18.78 -4.21
N ARG A 205 12.51 19.57 -3.30
CA ARG A 205 11.61 20.65 -3.72
C ARG A 205 12.39 21.75 -4.42
N ASP A 206 11.66 22.53 -5.20
CA ASP A 206 12.13 23.83 -5.67
C ASP A 206 12.34 24.76 -4.44
N PRO A 207 13.55 25.33 -4.23
CA PRO A 207 13.80 26.31 -3.18
C PRO A 207 12.88 27.54 -3.24
N ASP A 208 12.50 27.96 -4.45
CA ASP A 208 11.60 29.10 -4.71
C ASP A 208 10.12 28.69 -4.74
N GLY A 209 9.85 27.38 -4.67
CA GLY A 209 8.52 26.80 -4.63
C GLY A 209 7.87 26.82 -3.23
N PRO A 210 6.64 26.29 -3.11
CA PRO A 210 5.98 26.17 -1.81
C PRO A 210 6.77 25.25 -0.87
N GLU A 211 6.74 25.58 0.43
CA GLU A 211 7.36 24.76 1.46
C GLU A 211 6.81 23.34 1.53
N SER A 212 7.68 22.39 1.86
CA SER A 212 7.33 21.01 2.21
C SER A 212 6.41 20.93 3.42
N LYS A 213 5.33 20.15 3.29
CA LYS A 213 4.40 19.91 4.40
C LYS A 213 4.08 18.43 4.51
N LEU A 214 3.78 18.01 5.73
CA LEU A 214 3.26 16.69 5.99
C LEU A 214 1.79 16.61 5.55
N GLY A 215 1.41 15.47 4.97
CA GLY A 215 0.03 15.07 4.69
C GLY A 215 -0.30 13.78 5.43
N PRO A 216 -0.54 13.84 6.77
CA PRO A 216 -0.69 12.64 7.57
C PRO A 216 -1.97 11.89 7.21
N HIS A 217 -1.82 10.61 6.93
CA HIS A 217 -2.89 9.70 6.60
C HIS A 217 -2.59 8.28 7.08
N MET A 218 -3.61 7.44 7.06
CA MET A 218 -3.49 5.99 7.19
C MET A 218 -4.06 5.36 5.92
N ASP A 219 -3.36 4.38 5.35
CA ASP A 219 -3.90 3.65 4.20
C ASP A 219 -5.13 2.84 4.61
N GLN A 220 -6.25 2.95 3.88
CA GLN A 220 -7.39 2.07 4.10
C GLN A 220 -7.11 0.70 3.49
N SER A 221 -6.25 -0.07 4.15
CA SER A 221 -5.66 -1.29 3.62
C SER A 221 -5.85 -2.48 4.58
N MET A 222 -5.77 -3.70 4.05
CA MET A 222 -5.86 -4.95 4.82
C MET A 222 -4.51 -5.39 5.40
N THR A 223 -3.50 -4.53 5.35
CA THR A 223 -2.13 -4.83 5.78
C THR A 223 -2.05 -4.90 7.30
N GLU A 224 -1.43 -5.96 7.85
CA GLU A 224 -1.19 -6.08 9.29
C GLU A 224 0.12 -5.40 9.70
N LEU A 225 1.14 -5.46 8.83
CA LEU A 225 2.45 -4.87 9.04
C LEU A 225 2.93 -4.17 7.76
N ILE A 226 3.20 -2.87 7.87
CA ILE A 226 3.82 -2.07 6.80
C ILE A 226 5.33 -2.08 7.03
N VAL A 227 6.09 -2.32 5.97
CA VAL A 227 7.56 -2.32 6.02
C VAL A 227 8.11 -1.35 5.00
N ILE A 228 9.03 -0.50 5.44
CA ILE A 228 9.72 0.49 4.62
C ILE A 228 11.20 0.13 4.59
N THR A 229 11.72 -0.17 3.40
CA THR A 229 13.16 -0.42 3.20
C THR A 229 13.76 0.72 2.40
N TYR A 230 14.87 1.28 2.87
CA TYR A 230 15.60 2.25 2.08
C TYR A 230 16.45 1.58 1.01
N VAL A 231 16.23 2.01 -0.23
CA VAL A 231 16.97 1.56 -1.41
C VAL A 231 18.22 2.42 -1.60
N LYS A 232 18.18 3.66 -1.13
CA LYS A 232 19.28 4.63 -1.10
C LYS A 232 19.30 5.31 0.27
N ASP A 233 20.46 5.82 0.69
CA ASP A 233 20.61 6.64 1.89
C ASP A 233 19.62 7.81 1.92
N VAL A 234 19.10 8.08 3.12
CA VAL A 234 18.18 9.16 3.44
C VAL A 234 18.66 9.83 4.72
N GLU A 235 19.24 11.01 4.56
CA GLU A 235 19.68 11.85 5.67
C GLU A 235 18.47 12.53 6.34
N PRO A 236 18.60 13.02 7.59
CA PRO A 236 17.59 13.87 8.22
C PRO A 236 17.18 15.07 7.34
N GLY A 237 15.87 15.32 7.24
CA GLY A 237 15.31 16.31 6.32
C GLY A 237 15.35 15.89 4.84
N GLY A 238 15.70 14.64 4.57
CA GLY A 238 15.79 14.06 3.23
C GLY A 238 14.47 13.53 2.69
N GLY A 239 13.32 13.89 3.28
CA GLY A 239 12.02 13.40 2.83
C GLY A 239 11.74 11.96 3.22
N GLY A 240 12.33 11.52 4.34
CA GLY A 240 12.17 10.18 4.88
C GLY A 240 10.71 9.84 5.20
N TYR A 241 10.39 8.56 5.26
CA TYR A 241 9.05 8.13 5.66
C TYR A 241 8.74 8.66 7.05
N THR A 242 7.74 9.54 7.15
CA THR A 242 7.40 10.20 8.40
C THR A 242 6.19 9.51 9.01
N PHE A 243 6.28 9.08 10.26
CA PHE A 243 5.27 8.30 10.95
C PHE A 243 4.98 8.86 12.33
N TYR A 244 3.82 8.49 12.89
CA TYR A 244 3.30 9.00 14.14
C TYR A 244 3.23 7.86 15.17
N PRO A 245 4.27 7.67 16.00
CA PRO A 245 4.28 6.64 17.04
C PRO A 245 3.01 6.67 17.90
N THR A 246 2.58 5.52 18.42
CA THR A 246 1.35 5.36 19.22
C THR A 246 0.04 5.53 18.45
N SER A 247 0.07 5.99 17.19
CA SER A 247 -1.14 6.18 16.39
C SER A 247 -1.95 4.89 16.14
N PRO A 248 -1.35 3.70 15.96
CA PRO A 248 -2.13 2.46 15.87
C PRO A 248 -2.98 2.20 17.12
N GLN A 249 -2.40 2.39 18.31
CA GLN A 249 -3.06 2.17 19.59
C GLN A 249 -4.25 3.10 19.78
N ARG A 250 -4.11 4.37 19.33
CA ARG A 250 -5.20 5.37 19.39
C ARG A 250 -6.30 5.11 18.37
N LEU A 251 -5.95 4.61 17.17
CA LEU A 251 -6.92 4.32 16.13
C LEU A 251 -7.63 3.00 16.36
N TYR A 252 -6.97 1.99 16.94
CA TYR A 252 -7.43 0.61 16.83
C TYR A 252 -8.82 0.36 17.38
N LEU A 253 -9.08 0.86 18.59
CA LEU A 253 -10.37 0.72 19.27
C LEU A 253 -11.47 1.62 18.69
N THR A 254 -11.12 2.55 17.79
CA THR A 254 -12.12 3.39 17.11
C THR A 254 -12.72 2.72 15.89
N SER A 255 -12.15 1.59 15.44
CA SER A 255 -12.68 0.84 14.31
C SER A 255 -13.86 -0.04 14.68
N GLU A 256 -14.77 -0.29 13.73
CA GLU A 256 -15.83 -1.30 13.92
C GLU A 256 -15.30 -2.74 13.78
N GLN A 257 -14.11 -2.94 13.20
CA GLN A 257 -13.57 -4.25 12.86
C GLN A 257 -12.08 -4.36 13.22
N ALA A 258 -11.68 -5.49 13.80
CA ALA A 258 -10.30 -5.77 14.20
C ALA A 258 -9.35 -5.97 13.01
N TYR A 259 -9.84 -6.57 11.92
CA TYR A 259 -8.98 -6.99 10.80
C TYR A 259 -9.21 -6.18 9.53
N ASN A 260 -10.44 -5.74 9.29
CA ASN A 260 -10.84 -5.02 8.10
C ASN A 260 -11.16 -3.57 8.47
N TRP A 261 -10.17 -2.69 8.55
CA TRP A 261 -10.36 -1.33 9.08
C TRP A 261 -11.64 -0.64 8.55
N VAL A 262 -12.49 -0.21 9.48
CA VAL A 262 -13.67 0.62 9.23
C VAL A 262 -13.56 1.88 10.07
N ALA A 263 -13.49 3.05 9.44
CA ALA A 263 -13.41 4.32 10.15
C ALA A 263 -14.78 4.75 10.70
N THR A 264 -14.78 5.29 11.92
CA THR A 264 -15.93 5.91 12.58
C THR A 264 -15.68 7.42 12.79
N ASP A 265 -16.65 8.13 13.38
CA ASP A 265 -16.42 9.52 13.80
C ASP A 265 -15.37 9.61 14.92
N ALA A 266 -15.33 8.64 15.85
CA ALA A 266 -14.27 8.53 16.84
C ALA A 266 -12.88 8.35 16.19
N SER A 267 -12.79 7.67 15.04
CA SER A 267 -11.54 7.58 14.28
C SER A 267 -11.07 8.95 13.78
N LYS A 268 -12.00 9.84 13.39
CA LYS A 268 -11.66 11.20 12.92
C LYS A 268 -11.12 12.04 14.07
N GLU A 269 -11.80 11.99 15.22
CA GLU A 269 -11.36 12.66 16.44
C GLU A 269 -9.96 12.17 16.86
N ALA A 270 -9.73 10.85 16.85
CA ALA A 270 -8.43 10.27 17.14
C ALA A 270 -7.35 10.72 16.14
N MET A 271 -7.65 10.75 14.84
CA MET A 271 -6.73 11.26 13.81
C MET A 271 -6.37 12.73 14.03
N ASP A 272 -7.32 13.58 14.40
CA ASP A 272 -7.07 14.99 14.72
C ASP A 272 -6.19 15.15 15.96
N GLN A 273 -6.45 14.38 17.01
CA GLN A 273 -5.60 14.35 18.22
C GLN A 273 -4.18 13.85 17.92
N ILE A 274 -4.04 12.78 17.13
CA ILE A 274 -2.73 12.27 16.70
C ILE A 274 -1.92 13.37 16.03
N LYS A 275 -2.53 14.09 15.08
CA LYS A 275 -1.86 15.18 14.34
C LYS A 275 -1.46 16.35 15.22
N ALA A 276 -2.19 16.60 16.30
CA ALA A 276 -1.93 17.70 17.23
C ALA A 276 -0.89 17.34 18.30
N GLU A 277 -0.90 16.10 18.80
CA GLU A 277 -0.22 15.73 20.04
C GLU A 277 0.96 14.78 19.86
N VAL A 278 0.93 13.94 18.81
CA VAL A 278 1.97 12.92 18.62
C VAL A 278 3.13 13.54 17.85
N GLN A 279 4.32 13.52 18.45
CA GLN A 279 5.57 13.92 17.81
C GLN A 279 5.84 13.02 16.59
N PRO A 280 5.76 13.54 15.35
CA PRO A 280 6.11 12.74 14.19
C PRO A 280 7.60 12.43 14.18
N LEU A 281 7.95 11.23 13.73
CA LEU A 281 9.32 10.80 13.51
C LEU A 281 9.57 10.62 12.01
N GLU A 282 10.67 11.18 11.52
CA GLU A 282 11.17 10.91 10.17
C GLU A 282 12.14 9.74 10.22
N PHE A 283 11.87 8.67 9.49
CA PHE A 283 12.82 7.60 9.33
C PHE A 283 14.03 8.10 8.53
N ALA A 284 15.16 8.36 9.17
CA ALA A 284 16.44 8.63 8.51
C ALA A 284 17.31 7.37 8.60
N GLY A 285 18.05 7.05 7.54
CA GLY A 285 18.80 5.80 7.50
C GLY A 285 19.62 5.58 6.23
N LYS A 286 20.38 4.49 6.24
CA LYS A 286 21.21 4.04 5.12
C LYS A 286 20.44 3.08 4.23
N ALA A 287 20.89 2.91 2.99
CA ALA A 287 20.39 1.83 2.14
C ALA A 287 20.46 0.49 2.90
N GLY A 288 19.38 -0.27 2.88
CA GLY A 288 19.25 -1.53 3.61
C GLY A 288 18.80 -1.43 5.07
N ASP A 289 18.67 -0.22 5.63
CA ASP A 289 17.90 0.00 6.85
C ASP A 289 16.40 -0.22 6.57
N VAL A 290 15.68 -0.77 7.55
CA VAL A 290 14.27 -1.14 7.42
C VAL A 290 13.48 -0.72 8.64
N LEU A 291 12.35 -0.07 8.41
CA LEU A 291 11.35 0.27 9.41
C LEU A 291 10.18 -0.70 9.30
N PHE A 292 9.79 -1.27 10.42
CA PHE A 292 8.58 -2.09 10.59
C PHE A 292 7.56 -1.28 11.37
N CYS A 293 6.34 -1.16 10.85
CA CYS A 293 5.24 -0.44 11.47
C CYS A 293 3.98 -1.30 11.48
N HIS A 294 3.18 -1.18 12.55
CA HIS A 294 1.81 -1.69 12.52
C HIS A 294 1.05 -1.13 11.30
N GLY A 295 0.17 -1.93 10.68
CA GLY A 295 -0.53 -1.57 9.44
C GLY A 295 -1.43 -0.34 9.52
N TRP A 296 -1.78 0.11 10.73
CA TRP A 296 -2.59 1.30 11.00
C TRP A 296 -1.76 2.53 11.43
N MET A 297 -0.45 2.47 11.24
CA MET A 297 0.43 3.61 11.51
C MET A 297 0.04 4.81 10.65
N VAL A 298 -0.29 5.93 11.30
CA VAL A 298 -0.45 7.21 10.62
C VAL A 298 0.91 7.68 10.12
N HIS A 299 0.96 8.11 8.87
CA HIS A 299 2.20 8.43 8.20
C HIS A 299 2.02 9.48 7.08
N SER A 300 3.15 9.95 6.56
CA SER A 300 3.24 10.93 5.50
C SER A 300 4.53 10.71 4.71
N ALA A 301 4.57 11.21 3.47
CA ALA A 301 5.85 11.57 2.88
C ALA A 301 6.54 12.62 3.78
N GLY A 302 7.84 12.49 4.03
CA GLY A 302 8.57 13.45 4.85
C GLY A 302 8.79 14.77 4.16
N ILE A 303 9.12 15.78 4.98
CA ILE A 303 9.57 17.09 4.53
C ILE A 303 10.93 16.90 3.85
N HIS A 304 11.07 17.33 2.61
CA HIS A 304 12.27 17.07 1.81
C HIS A 304 13.00 18.36 1.44
N GLU A 305 14.04 18.65 2.21
CA GLU A 305 14.89 19.84 2.08
C GLU A 305 16.34 19.48 1.67
N SER A 306 16.64 18.19 1.49
CA SER A 306 17.96 17.73 1.02
C SER A 306 18.13 17.84 -0.50
N GLY A 307 19.38 17.73 -0.97
CA GLY A 307 19.72 17.66 -2.40
C GLY A 307 19.70 16.24 -3.00
N CYS A 308 19.24 15.21 -2.28
CA CYS A 308 19.26 13.82 -2.75
C CYS A 308 17.85 13.27 -2.99
N VAL A 309 17.63 12.52 -4.07
CA VAL A 309 16.35 11.80 -4.27
C VAL A 309 16.19 10.71 -3.21
N ARG A 310 15.12 10.78 -2.42
CA ARG A 310 14.75 9.72 -1.47
C ARG A 310 14.16 8.54 -2.21
N MET A 311 14.68 7.32 -2.00
CA MET A 311 14.15 6.09 -2.62
C MET A 311 13.84 5.03 -1.56
N ALA A 312 12.56 4.67 -1.43
CA ALA A 312 12.09 3.67 -0.48
C ALA A 312 11.19 2.62 -1.13
N ALA A 313 11.33 1.36 -0.73
CA ALA A 313 10.41 0.28 -1.06
C ALA A 313 9.35 0.14 0.03
N VAL A 314 8.08 0.34 -0.33
CA VAL A 314 6.94 0.19 0.59
C VAL A 314 6.33 -1.21 0.41
N GLN A 315 6.17 -1.93 1.50
CA GLN A 315 5.87 -3.35 1.50
C GLN A 315 4.73 -3.65 2.49
N ASP A 316 3.89 -4.60 2.13
CA ASP A 316 2.73 -5.03 2.91
C ASP A 316 2.94 -6.48 3.35
N PHE A 317 2.76 -6.74 4.64
CA PHE A 317 2.84 -8.08 5.22
C PHE A 317 1.54 -8.44 5.94
N ASN A 318 1.18 -9.71 5.82
CA ASN A 318 0.02 -10.31 6.44
C ASN A 318 0.32 -11.74 6.88
N ARG A 319 -0.39 -12.19 7.90
CA ARG A 319 -0.54 -13.62 8.16
C ARG A 319 -1.42 -14.29 7.10
N ILE A 320 -1.27 -15.61 7.01
CA ILE A 320 -2.26 -16.45 6.36
C ILE A 320 -3.54 -16.42 7.19
N ARG A 321 -4.62 -16.01 6.54
CA ARG A 321 -5.96 -15.98 7.12
C ARG A 321 -6.94 -16.50 6.08
N ARG A 322 -8.09 -17.00 6.54
CA ARG A 322 -9.23 -17.18 5.63
C ARG A 322 -9.70 -15.80 5.18
N ARG A 323 -9.85 -15.62 3.87
CA ARG A 323 -10.26 -14.36 3.25
C ARG A 323 -11.52 -14.53 2.40
N SER A 324 -12.21 -13.45 2.08
CA SER A 324 -13.33 -13.47 1.13
C SER A 324 -12.92 -12.84 -0.19
N HIS A 325 -13.87 -12.30 -0.95
CA HIS A 325 -13.62 -11.62 -2.23
C HIS A 325 -12.68 -10.41 -2.08
N MET A 326 -12.15 -9.96 -3.21
CA MET A 326 -11.35 -8.73 -3.25
C MET A 326 -12.19 -7.49 -2.99
N ARG A 327 -11.53 -6.46 -2.47
CA ARG A 327 -12.08 -5.11 -2.32
C ARG A 327 -12.20 -4.45 -3.70
N TRP A 328 -13.24 -4.85 -4.43
CA TRP A 328 -13.48 -4.40 -5.78
C TRP A 328 -14.19 -3.05 -5.82
N THR A 329 -13.88 -2.26 -6.84
CA THR A 329 -14.59 -1.04 -7.17
C THR A 329 -15.04 -1.06 -8.62
N ALA A 330 -16.33 -0.88 -8.84
CA ALA A 330 -16.93 -0.66 -10.15
C ALA A 330 -16.89 0.83 -10.50
N ALA A 331 -16.56 1.11 -11.75
CA ALA A 331 -16.52 2.43 -12.35
C ALA A 331 -17.88 3.13 -12.30
N GLY A 332 -17.83 4.46 -12.26
CA GLY A 332 -18.97 5.29 -12.61
C GLY A 332 -19.30 5.13 -14.10
N LYS A 333 -20.57 4.89 -14.42
CA LYS A 333 -21.08 4.75 -15.79
C LYS A 333 -22.21 5.77 -15.99
N ASN A 334 -22.26 6.39 -17.17
CA ASN A 334 -23.24 7.42 -17.54
C ASN A 334 -23.36 8.58 -16.52
N GLY A 335 -22.23 9.03 -15.94
CA GLY A 335 -22.22 10.10 -14.93
C GLY A 335 -22.60 9.66 -13.51
N GLY A 336 -22.92 8.37 -13.31
CA GLY A 336 -23.13 7.78 -11.99
C GLY A 336 -21.83 7.64 -11.18
N PRO A 337 -21.91 7.53 -9.84
CA PRO A 337 -20.74 7.40 -8.99
C PRO A 337 -20.08 6.02 -9.11
N ARG A 338 -18.83 5.92 -8.62
CA ARG A 338 -18.17 4.63 -8.36
C ARG A 338 -18.94 3.85 -7.30
N ILE A 339 -18.96 2.53 -7.44
CA ILE A 339 -19.63 1.63 -6.52
C ILE A 339 -18.60 0.66 -5.95
N ASN A 340 -18.52 0.58 -4.63
CA ASN A 340 -17.56 -0.29 -3.95
C ASN A 340 -18.24 -1.56 -3.47
N CYS A 341 -17.56 -2.69 -3.59
CA CYS A 341 -18.06 -3.97 -3.14
C CYS A 341 -18.11 -4.01 -1.60
N THR A 342 -19.22 -4.47 -1.04
CA THR A 342 -19.39 -4.66 0.41
C THR A 342 -18.54 -5.83 0.91
N MET A 343 -18.35 -5.94 2.23
CA MET A 343 -17.68 -7.09 2.84
C MET A 343 -18.45 -8.42 2.67
N ASP A 344 -19.72 -8.37 2.24
CA ASP A 344 -20.54 -9.54 1.90
C ASP A 344 -20.52 -9.88 0.41
N GLY A 345 -19.72 -9.17 -0.39
CA GLY A 345 -19.48 -9.51 -1.78
C GLY A 345 -20.52 -8.94 -2.70
N THR A 346 -21.14 -7.83 -2.34
CA THR A 346 -22.25 -7.24 -3.09
C THR A 346 -21.88 -5.90 -3.69
N PHE A 347 -22.26 -5.66 -4.94
CA PHE A 347 -22.46 -4.33 -5.48
C PHE A 347 -23.95 -4.05 -5.56
N THR A 348 -24.34 -2.81 -5.29
CA THR A 348 -25.72 -2.33 -5.46
C THR A 348 -25.69 -1.16 -6.44
N ILE A 349 -26.22 -1.38 -7.63
CA ILE A 349 -26.35 -0.38 -8.68
C ILE A 349 -27.76 0.21 -8.58
N PRO A 350 -27.92 1.53 -8.39
CA PRO A 350 -29.24 2.13 -8.32
C PRO A 350 -30.00 2.08 -9.65
N ASP A 351 -31.29 1.74 -9.59
CA ASP A 351 -32.20 1.71 -10.75
C ASP A 351 -32.61 3.11 -11.27
N ASP A 352 -32.25 4.17 -10.54
CA ASP A 352 -32.62 5.56 -10.85
C ASP A 352 -31.56 6.29 -11.70
N THR A 353 -30.62 5.55 -12.27
CA THR A 353 -29.58 6.08 -13.15
C THR A 353 -29.88 5.76 -14.61
N ASP A 354 -29.32 6.53 -15.56
CA ASP A 354 -29.37 6.20 -17.01
C ASP A 354 -28.51 4.96 -17.36
N ASP A 355 -28.12 4.16 -16.36
CA ASP A 355 -27.36 2.93 -16.53
C ASP A 355 -28.30 1.72 -16.46
N ASP A 356 -28.14 0.77 -17.38
CA ASP A 356 -28.75 -0.54 -17.24
C ASP A 356 -28.01 -1.32 -16.13
N PRO A 357 -28.64 -1.52 -14.96
CA PRO A 357 -27.96 -2.13 -13.83
C PRO A 357 -27.70 -3.63 -14.05
N ALA A 358 -28.25 -4.25 -15.10
CA ALA A 358 -28.12 -5.67 -15.41
C ALA A 358 -27.09 -5.98 -16.51
N ASP A 359 -26.53 -4.98 -17.19
CA ASP A 359 -25.71 -5.23 -18.39
C ASP A 359 -24.32 -5.82 -18.10
N GLY A 360 -23.85 -5.68 -16.87
CA GLY A 360 -22.59 -6.25 -16.39
C GLY A 360 -21.34 -5.69 -17.06
N ASN A 361 -21.46 -4.61 -17.83
CA ASN A 361 -20.36 -4.03 -18.59
C ASN A 361 -19.53 -3.07 -17.77
N ARG A 362 -19.99 -2.65 -16.58
CA ARG A 362 -19.23 -1.75 -15.70
C ARG A 362 -17.82 -2.27 -15.48
N GLU A 363 -16.82 -1.43 -15.74
CA GLU A 363 -15.43 -1.79 -15.51
C GLU A 363 -15.15 -1.86 -14.01
N VAL A 364 -14.55 -2.95 -13.55
CA VAL A 364 -14.18 -3.17 -12.14
C VAL A 364 -12.66 -3.24 -11.97
N THR A 365 -12.23 -2.76 -10.82
CA THR A 365 -10.81 -2.57 -10.48
C THR A 365 -10.54 -2.87 -9.02
N ASN A 366 -9.28 -3.06 -8.68
CA ASN A 366 -8.81 -3.16 -7.31
C ASN A 366 -7.54 -2.32 -7.11
N GLN A 367 -7.10 -2.22 -5.85
CA GLN A 367 -5.82 -1.64 -5.51
C GLN A 367 -4.67 -2.60 -5.90
N TRP A 368 -4.35 -2.64 -7.19
CA TRP A 368 -3.34 -3.54 -7.74
C TRP A 368 -2.02 -3.50 -6.97
N ILE A 369 -1.56 -2.34 -6.48
CA ILE A 369 -0.23 -2.19 -5.88
C ILE A 369 0.04 -3.07 -4.64
N MET A 370 -1.01 -3.59 -4.01
CA MET A 370 -0.94 -4.39 -2.78
C MET A 370 -0.85 -5.90 -3.05
N ASP A 371 -0.11 -6.60 -2.20
CA ASP A 371 0.02 -8.06 -2.24
C ASP A 371 -1.22 -8.78 -1.68
N SER A 372 -1.99 -8.12 -0.80
CA SER A 372 -3.26 -8.61 -0.27
C SER A 372 -4.37 -7.58 -0.52
N ASN A 373 -5.41 -8.00 -1.24
CA ASN A 373 -6.58 -7.16 -1.58
C ASN A 373 -7.91 -7.76 -1.12
N GLU A 374 -7.87 -8.92 -0.48
CA GLU A 374 -9.03 -9.68 -0.05
C GLU A 374 -9.41 -9.28 1.38
N PHE A 375 -10.71 -9.18 1.68
CA PHE A 375 -11.15 -8.98 3.05
C PHE A 375 -10.78 -10.21 3.90
N VAL A 376 -10.40 -10.00 5.16
CA VAL A 376 -10.33 -11.09 6.13
C VAL A 376 -11.77 -11.53 6.43
N LEU A 377 -12.04 -12.83 6.33
CA LEU A 377 -13.41 -13.37 6.42
C LEU A 377 -14.04 -13.15 7.81
N GLU A 378 -13.22 -13.18 8.85
CA GLU A 378 -13.68 -12.98 10.22
C GLU A 378 -14.08 -11.50 10.45
N ARG A 379 -15.32 -11.31 10.91
CA ARG A 379 -15.87 -10.02 11.34
C ARG A 379 -15.99 -9.99 12.86
N ARG A 380 -15.19 -9.15 13.49
CA ARG A 380 -15.06 -9.08 14.95
C ARG A 380 -14.66 -7.67 15.36
N ALA A 381 -15.21 -7.19 16.47
CA ALA A 381 -14.80 -5.92 17.07
C ALA A 381 -13.33 -5.94 17.50
N PRO A 382 -12.64 -4.79 17.54
CA PRO A 382 -11.27 -4.68 18.03
C PRO A 382 -11.03 -5.39 19.38
N PHE A 383 -9.89 -6.06 19.52
CA PHE A 383 -9.45 -6.62 20.81
C PHE A 383 -9.06 -5.51 21.81
N ALA A 384 -9.07 -5.83 23.11
CA ALA A 384 -8.57 -4.88 24.12
C ALA A 384 -7.06 -4.59 23.97
N ASP A 385 -6.29 -5.61 23.57
CA ASP A 385 -4.89 -5.47 23.16
C ASP A 385 -4.78 -5.61 21.64
N ILE A 386 -4.29 -4.57 20.96
CA ILE A 386 -4.04 -4.59 19.51
C ILE A 386 -3.05 -5.69 19.09
N PHE A 387 -2.17 -6.10 20.00
CA PHE A 387 -1.18 -7.15 19.79
C PHE A 387 -1.63 -8.52 20.32
N HIS A 388 -2.91 -8.69 20.64
CA HIS A 388 -3.46 -9.92 21.24
C HIS A 388 -3.03 -11.20 20.51
N GLU A 389 -2.94 -11.16 19.17
CA GLU A 389 -2.56 -12.31 18.35
C GLU A 389 -1.13 -12.24 17.81
N TRP A 390 -0.34 -11.24 18.17
CA TRP A 390 1.01 -11.05 17.61
C TRP A 390 2.02 -11.91 18.39
N ASN A 391 3.04 -12.41 17.69
CA ASN A 391 4.10 -13.19 18.32
C ASN A 391 4.99 -12.32 19.20
N LEU A 392 5.49 -11.21 18.66
CA LEU A 392 6.39 -10.28 19.37
C LEU A 392 7.51 -11.01 20.15
N GLY A 393 8.14 -12.00 19.51
CA GLY A 393 9.23 -12.79 20.10
C GLY A 393 8.83 -13.80 21.18
N GLN A 394 7.53 -14.04 21.42
CA GLN A 394 7.06 -15.03 22.41
C GLN A 394 7.38 -16.49 22.00
N GLN A 395 7.38 -16.75 20.69
CA GLN A 395 7.70 -18.03 20.08
C GLN A 395 8.90 -17.87 19.13
N PRO A 396 9.76 -18.89 19.02
CA PRO A 396 10.88 -18.87 18.08
C PRO A 396 10.37 -18.74 16.64
N VAL A 397 11.17 -18.09 15.80
CA VAL A 397 10.94 -18.03 14.35
C VAL A 397 11.30 -19.40 13.75
N GLU A 398 10.35 -20.04 13.10
CA GLU A 398 10.52 -21.38 12.50
C GLU A 398 10.66 -21.32 10.97
N GLY A 399 10.53 -20.12 10.37
CA GLY A 399 10.47 -19.97 8.92
C GLY A 399 9.11 -20.39 8.37
N ASN A 400 8.05 -20.23 9.16
CA ASN A 400 6.68 -20.58 8.78
C ASN A 400 6.11 -19.55 7.79
N VAL A 401 6.64 -19.58 6.57
CA VAL A 401 6.32 -18.70 5.46
C VAL A 401 5.59 -19.50 4.39
N VAL A 402 4.34 -19.12 4.12
CA VAL A 402 3.46 -19.82 3.18
C VAL A 402 3.40 -19.07 1.86
N SER A 403 3.70 -19.79 0.78
CA SER A 403 3.60 -19.28 -0.59
C SER A 403 2.18 -19.51 -1.13
N GLU A 404 1.21 -18.71 -0.69
CA GLU A 404 -0.12 -18.74 -1.31
C GLU A 404 -0.05 -18.24 -2.77
N PRO A 405 -0.92 -18.73 -3.67
CA PRO A 405 -1.08 -18.13 -4.99
C PRO A 405 -1.43 -16.64 -4.81
N PRO A 406 -0.83 -15.73 -5.59
CA PRO A 406 -1.22 -14.33 -5.53
C PRO A 406 -2.65 -14.12 -6.04
N TRP A 407 -3.29 -13.02 -5.61
CA TRP A 407 -4.70 -12.77 -5.93
C TRP A 407 -4.98 -12.72 -7.45
N TRP A 408 -4.05 -12.26 -8.28
CA TRP A 408 -4.28 -12.24 -9.73
C TRP A 408 -4.35 -13.66 -10.32
N GLU A 409 -3.61 -14.62 -9.78
CA GLU A 409 -3.71 -16.02 -10.17
C GLU A 409 -5.01 -16.64 -9.66
N LYS A 410 -5.38 -16.39 -8.39
CA LYS A 410 -6.63 -16.91 -7.79
C LYS A 410 -7.87 -16.50 -8.60
N TYR A 411 -7.90 -15.28 -9.12
CA TYR A 411 -9.04 -14.72 -9.85
C TYR A 411 -8.86 -14.77 -11.39
N GLY A 412 -7.82 -15.44 -11.91
CA GLY A 412 -7.58 -15.54 -13.35
C GLY A 412 -7.44 -14.18 -14.04
N LEU A 413 -6.86 -13.20 -13.33
CA LEU A 413 -6.65 -11.84 -13.80
C LEU A 413 -5.30 -11.75 -14.49
N PRO A 414 -5.22 -11.18 -15.69
CA PRO A 414 -3.96 -11.02 -16.37
C PRO A 414 -3.10 -10.04 -15.56
N LEU A 415 -1.94 -10.52 -15.11
CA LEU A 415 -0.91 -9.64 -14.60
C LEU A 415 0.11 -9.43 -15.72
N LEU A 416 0.12 -8.22 -16.25
CA LEU A 416 0.98 -7.92 -17.38
C LEU A 416 2.45 -7.90 -16.93
N PRO A 417 3.37 -8.41 -17.77
CA PRO A 417 3.20 -8.61 -19.21
C PRO A 417 3.51 -10.04 -19.72
N THR A 418 2.66 -10.55 -20.62
CA THR A 418 2.89 -11.81 -21.35
C THR A 418 3.78 -11.63 -22.60
N ALA A 419 4.68 -10.63 -22.64
CA ALA A 419 5.52 -10.25 -23.80
C ALA A 419 6.86 -9.58 -23.34
N PRO A 420 7.83 -9.20 -24.20
CA PRO A 420 9.18 -8.78 -23.76
C PRO A 420 9.17 -7.34 -23.28
N VAL A 421 8.47 -7.11 -22.18
CA VAL A 421 8.48 -5.83 -21.49
C VAL A 421 9.69 -5.80 -20.57
N ALA A 422 10.36 -4.64 -20.52
CA ALA A 422 11.49 -4.43 -19.62
C ALA A 422 11.07 -4.68 -18.16
N ARG A 423 12.04 -5.13 -17.34
CA ARG A 423 11.87 -5.36 -15.90
C ARG A 423 11.18 -4.17 -15.22
N GLY A 424 10.24 -4.46 -14.32
CA GLY A 424 9.45 -3.45 -13.63
C GLY A 424 8.36 -2.77 -14.47
N GLY A 425 7.96 -3.37 -15.61
CA GLY A 425 6.69 -3.11 -16.27
C GLY A 425 5.60 -4.06 -15.78
N GLY A 426 4.36 -3.58 -15.67
CA GLY A 426 3.21 -4.37 -15.28
C GLY A 426 2.09 -3.56 -14.62
N GLY A 427 0.87 -4.06 -14.72
CA GLY A 427 -0.36 -3.45 -14.21
C GLY A 427 -1.50 -4.46 -14.23
N MET A 428 -2.60 -4.16 -13.56
CA MET A 428 -3.84 -4.91 -13.71
C MET A 428 -4.80 -4.12 -14.60
N PRO A 429 -5.31 -4.71 -15.70
CA PRO A 429 -6.38 -4.10 -16.47
C PRO A 429 -7.69 -4.15 -15.70
N ALA A 430 -8.58 -3.20 -15.98
CA ALA A 430 -9.96 -3.32 -15.56
C ALA A 430 -10.62 -4.51 -16.29
N VAL A 431 -11.63 -5.10 -15.67
CA VAL A 431 -12.43 -6.19 -16.26
C VAL A 431 -13.92 -5.85 -16.14
N PRO A 432 -14.81 -6.39 -16.99
CA PRO A 432 -16.25 -6.16 -16.81
C PRO A 432 -16.74 -6.82 -15.52
N LEU A 433 -17.74 -6.21 -14.86
CA LEU A 433 -18.37 -6.69 -13.63
C LEU A 433 -18.87 -8.12 -13.77
N SER A 434 -19.46 -8.46 -14.91
CA SER A 434 -19.94 -9.81 -15.25
C SER A 434 -18.85 -10.89 -15.26
N ARG A 435 -17.56 -10.51 -15.32
CA ARG A 435 -16.44 -11.47 -15.20
C ARG A 435 -16.21 -11.93 -13.76
N ILE A 436 -16.58 -11.12 -12.77
CA ILE A 436 -16.27 -11.38 -11.36
C ILE A 436 -17.52 -11.59 -10.49
N ALA A 437 -18.70 -11.25 -11.01
CA ALA A 437 -19.95 -11.27 -10.26
C ALA A 437 -21.12 -11.75 -11.13
N HIS A 438 -22.15 -12.31 -10.49
CA HIS A 438 -23.43 -12.66 -11.11
C HIS A 438 -24.52 -11.67 -10.68
N HIS A 439 -25.42 -11.34 -11.60
CA HIS A 439 -26.57 -10.48 -11.33
C HIS A 439 -27.68 -11.26 -10.61
N GLU A 440 -28.19 -10.72 -9.51
CA GLU A 440 -29.24 -11.34 -8.67
C GLU A 440 -30.62 -10.70 -8.84
N GLY A 441 -30.73 -9.60 -9.62
CA GLY A 441 -31.94 -8.78 -9.74
C GLY A 441 -31.84 -7.49 -8.93
N ASP A 442 -32.73 -6.53 -9.20
CA ASP A 442 -32.84 -5.24 -8.47
C ASP A 442 -31.50 -4.48 -8.34
N GLY A 443 -30.68 -4.54 -9.40
CA GLY A 443 -29.36 -3.93 -9.47
C GLY A 443 -28.29 -4.53 -8.55
N ILE A 444 -28.56 -5.71 -7.97
CA ILE A 444 -27.64 -6.42 -7.09
C ILE A 444 -26.73 -7.34 -7.90
N TRP A 445 -25.42 -7.20 -7.71
CA TRP A 445 -24.41 -8.12 -8.23
C TRP A 445 -23.63 -8.75 -7.10
N ARG A 446 -23.44 -10.08 -7.16
CA ARG A 446 -22.69 -10.82 -6.16
C ARG A 446 -21.40 -11.39 -6.69
N VAL A 447 -20.32 -11.05 -6.03
CA VAL A 447 -18.96 -11.44 -6.39
C VAL A 447 -18.71 -12.89 -6.02
N THR A 448 -18.10 -13.63 -6.93
CA THR A 448 -17.56 -14.96 -6.63
C THR A 448 -16.21 -14.81 -5.92
N SER A 449 -16.04 -15.45 -4.77
CA SER A 449 -14.76 -15.48 -4.05
C SER A 449 -13.96 -16.72 -4.43
N HIS A 450 -12.67 -16.51 -4.72
CA HIS A 450 -11.68 -17.57 -4.99
C HIS A 450 -10.52 -17.56 -3.99
N ALA A 451 -10.66 -16.81 -2.90
CA ALA A 451 -9.53 -16.47 -2.03
C ALA A 451 -8.93 -17.66 -1.28
N ASN A 452 -9.73 -18.72 -1.03
CA ASN A 452 -9.34 -19.90 -0.26
C ASN A 452 -9.31 -21.20 -1.07
N ASP A 453 -9.63 -21.19 -2.37
CA ASP A 453 -9.71 -22.39 -3.23
C ASP A 453 -8.38 -23.19 -3.30
N TRP A 454 -7.29 -22.57 -2.87
CA TRP A 454 -5.96 -23.17 -2.80
C TRP A 454 -5.71 -23.93 -1.49
N MET A 455 -6.50 -23.69 -0.44
CA MET A 455 -6.41 -24.38 0.85
C MET A 455 -7.12 -25.73 0.85
N GLU A 456 -8.01 -25.98 -0.11
CA GLU A 456 -8.82 -27.20 -0.22
C GLU A 456 -8.19 -28.27 -1.14
N ARG A 457 -6.99 -28.01 -1.66
CA ARG A 457 -6.30 -28.87 -2.65
C ARG A 457 -5.20 -29.72 -2.05
#